data_AF-A0A7V4YYL8-F1
#
_entry.id   AF-A0A7V4YYL8-F1
#
_cell.length_a   1.000
_cell.length_b   1.000
_cell.length_c   1.000
_cell.angle_alpha   90.00
_cell.angle_beta   90.00
_cell.angle_gamma   90.00
#
_symmetry.space_group_name_H-M   'P 1'
#
loop_
_entity.id
_entity.type
_entity.pdbx_description
1 polymer ?
#
loop_
_entity_poly.entity_id
_entity_poly.type
_entity_poly.pdbx_seq_one_letter_code
_entity_poly.pdbx_strand_id
1 'polypeptide(L)'
;VDQGHEVHVAYQTSGNIAVHDWDALRYAEFMLEFSEQHGDISEVEQKLYRKVIKFLRNKKSSDADLPEVRSIKGLIRRGEARAGARFTGLDDNHIHFLDMPFYETGRTRKKPLGEADIQVVADLMQKVKPHQVYAAGDLADPHGTHRVCLDAIFGAYKWLEKESWIKDCWLWLYRGAWHEWAIHEIEMAVPMSPQQLRRKRQAIFMHQSQKDRPPFPGSDNREFWQRAEDRNRDTANTYRALGLAEYEAMEAFVRWKG
;
A
#
# COMPACT_ATOMS: atom_id res chain seq x y z
N VAL A 1 8.06 -0.55 -15.57
CA VAL A 1 9.47 -1.00 -15.47
C VAL A 1 9.91 -1.68 -16.76
N ASP A 2 9.39 -2.87 -17.10
CA ASP A 2 9.84 -3.63 -18.29
C ASP A 2 9.79 -2.86 -19.62
N GLN A 3 8.91 -1.86 -19.73
CA GLN A 3 8.79 -0.98 -20.91
C GLN A 3 9.80 0.18 -20.93
N GLY A 4 10.75 0.23 -20.01
CA GLY A 4 11.77 1.29 -19.91
C GLY A 4 11.32 2.56 -19.19
N HIS A 5 10.10 2.60 -18.63
CA HIS A 5 9.62 3.74 -17.84
C HIS A 5 10.34 3.85 -16.49
N GLU A 6 10.68 5.07 -16.10
CA GLU A 6 11.08 5.40 -14.73
C GLU A 6 9.85 5.33 -13.82
N VAL A 7 9.85 4.35 -12.90
CA VAL A 7 8.73 4.11 -11.99
C VAL A 7 9.21 4.29 -10.56
N HIS A 8 8.46 5.07 -9.80
CA HIS A 8 8.58 5.19 -8.36
C HIS A 8 7.32 4.69 -7.67
N VAL A 9 7.47 4.11 -6.49
CA VAL A 9 6.34 3.76 -5.61
C VAL A 9 6.50 4.51 -4.30
N ALA A 10 5.44 5.20 -3.89
CA ALA A 10 5.39 5.94 -2.64
C ALA A 10 4.39 5.32 -1.68
N TYR A 11 4.89 4.73 -0.59
CA TYR A 11 4.08 4.25 0.52
C TYR A 11 3.78 5.42 1.46
N GLN A 12 2.55 5.92 1.38
CA GLN A 12 2.10 7.11 2.11
C GLN A 12 2.05 6.92 3.64
N THR A 13 1.78 5.70 4.12
CA THR A 13 1.61 5.41 5.55
C THR A 13 2.42 4.18 5.97
N SER A 14 2.81 4.09 7.24
CA SER A 14 3.56 2.93 7.77
C SER A 14 2.77 1.62 7.73
N GLY A 15 1.43 1.67 7.74
CA GLY A 15 0.58 0.48 7.73
C GLY A 15 0.64 -0.33 9.04
N ASN A 16 1.25 0.21 10.10
CA ASN A 16 1.51 -0.50 11.35
C ASN A 16 0.23 -0.98 12.07
N ILE A 17 -0.91 -0.33 11.86
CA ILE A 17 -2.21 -0.76 12.42
C ILE A 17 -2.90 -1.87 11.61
N ALA A 18 -2.36 -2.24 10.44
CA ALA A 18 -2.91 -3.27 9.56
C ALA A 18 -2.14 -4.59 9.63
N VAL A 19 -1.26 -4.77 10.63
CA VAL A 19 -0.51 -6.01 10.84
C VAL A 19 -1.05 -6.72 12.08
N HIS A 20 -1.21 -8.04 11.95
CA HIS A 20 -1.69 -8.87 13.04
C HIS A 20 -0.66 -8.97 14.18
N ASP A 21 -1.16 -9.17 15.40
CA ASP A 21 -0.30 -9.27 16.59
C ASP A 21 0.62 -10.49 16.54
N TRP A 22 0.17 -11.60 15.95
CA TRP A 22 0.98 -12.82 15.81
C TRP A 22 2.16 -12.63 14.85
N ASP A 23 2.02 -11.79 13.82
CA ASP A 23 3.15 -11.45 12.95
C ASP A 23 4.20 -10.68 13.73
N ALA A 24 3.78 -9.65 14.49
CA ALA A 24 4.70 -8.91 15.35
C ALA A 24 5.36 -9.80 16.41
N LEU A 25 4.62 -10.75 17.00
CA LEU A 25 5.14 -11.70 17.98
C LEU A 25 6.23 -12.59 17.37
N ARG A 26 5.96 -13.20 16.21
CA ARG A 26 6.91 -14.05 15.50
C ARG A 26 8.22 -13.33 15.19
N TYR A 27 8.15 -12.07 14.75
CA TYR A 27 9.34 -11.25 14.51
C TYR A 27 10.07 -10.88 15.80
N ALA A 28 9.35 -10.57 16.89
CA ALA A 28 9.98 -10.29 18.18
C ALA A 28 10.70 -11.51 18.77
N GLU A 29 10.11 -12.71 18.63
CA GLU A 29 10.72 -13.99 19.02
C GLU A 29 11.96 -14.26 18.18
N PHE A 30 11.86 -14.14 16.85
CA PHE A 30 13.01 -14.29 15.95
C PHE A 30 14.18 -13.36 16.32
N MET A 31 13.89 -12.07 16.54
CA MET A 31 14.94 -11.10 16.88
C MET A 31 15.60 -11.43 18.22
N LEU A 32 14.85 -11.89 19.21
CA LEU A 32 15.40 -12.32 20.50
C LEU A 32 16.26 -13.58 20.37
N GLU A 33 15.77 -14.61 19.68
CA GLU A 33 16.50 -15.87 19.50
C GLU A 33 17.77 -15.70 18.67
N PHE A 34 17.68 -14.97 17.55
CA PHE A 34 18.84 -14.67 16.71
C PHE A 34 19.92 -13.94 17.50
N SER A 35 19.48 -12.99 18.33
CA SER A 35 20.34 -12.20 19.18
C SER A 35 21.03 -13.00 20.30
N GLU A 36 20.30 -13.89 20.96
CA GLU A 36 20.84 -14.77 22.00
C GLU A 36 21.89 -15.74 21.42
N GLN A 37 21.76 -16.11 20.14
CA GLN A 37 22.73 -16.96 19.45
C GLN A 37 24.02 -16.26 19.03
N HIS A 38 23.96 -14.99 18.61
CA HIS A 38 25.10 -14.30 18.01
C HIS A 38 25.80 -13.30 18.95
N GLY A 39 25.22 -12.99 20.10
CA GLY A 39 25.83 -12.10 21.11
C GLY A 39 25.89 -10.63 20.71
N ASP A 40 25.19 -10.23 19.64
CA ASP A 40 25.36 -8.96 18.94
C ASP A 40 24.43 -7.83 19.43
N ILE A 41 23.69 -8.02 20.52
CA ILE A 41 22.80 -6.98 21.06
C ILE A 41 22.96 -6.76 22.56
N SER A 42 22.64 -5.53 22.97
CA SER A 42 22.67 -5.08 24.34
C SER A 42 21.60 -5.75 25.20
N GLU A 43 21.82 -5.81 26.52
CA GLU A 43 20.77 -6.21 27.48
C GLU A 43 19.50 -5.36 27.35
N VAL A 44 19.63 -4.11 26.90
CA VAL A 44 18.51 -3.18 26.71
C VAL A 44 17.59 -3.69 25.61
N GLU A 45 18.15 -4.14 24.48
CA GLU A 45 17.40 -4.70 23.35
C GLU A 45 16.75 -6.03 23.72
N GLN A 46 17.44 -6.90 24.45
CA GLN A 46 16.83 -8.14 24.96
C GLN A 46 15.64 -7.85 25.87
N LYS A 47 15.76 -6.87 26.78
CA LYS A 47 14.64 -6.41 27.63
C LYS A 47 13.49 -5.86 26.79
N LEU A 48 13.78 -5.15 25.71
CA LEU A 48 12.79 -4.63 24.77
C LEU A 48 11.97 -5.77 24.13
N TYR A 49 12.64 -6.76 23.55
CA TYR A 49 11.95 -7.89 22.89
C TYR A 49 11.17 -8.72 23.89
N ARG A 50 11.73 -9.02 25.07
CA ARG A 50 11.00 -9.73 26.14
C ARG A 50 9.76 -8.96 26.61
N LYS A 51 9.84 -7.63 26.70
CA LYS A 51 8.68 -6.76 27.01
C LYS A 51 7.60 -6.89 25.92
N VAL A 52 7.98 -6.79 24.64
CA VAL A 52 7.06 -6.92 23.51
C VAL A 52 6.38 -8.30 23.51
N ILE A 53 7.15 -9.38 23.63
CA ILE A 53 6.65 -10.76 23.65
C ILE A 53 5.67 -10.95 24.82
N LYS A 54 6.05 -10.51 26.02
CA LYS A 54 5.18 -10.58 27.20
C LYS A 54 3.88 -9.80 26.99
N PHE A 55 3.96 -8.61 26.40
CA PHE A 55 2.77 -7.82 26.10
C PHE A 55 1.86 -8.56 25.11
N LEU A 56 2.37 -8.95 23.94
CA LEU A 56 1.58 -9.58 22.88
C LEU A 56 0.93 -10.90 23.31
N ARG A 57 1.60 -11.71 24.15
CA ARG A 57 1.03 -12.97 24.68
C ARG A 57 -0.13 -12.77 25.66
N ASN A 58 -0.22 -11.60 26.30
CA ASN A 58 -1.24 -11.29 27.30
C ASN A 58 -2.22 -10.21 26.83
N LYS A 59 -2.01 -9.65 25.64
CA LYS A 59 -2.78 -8.53 25.11
C LYS A 59 -4.22 -8.96 24.83
N LYS A 60 -5.18 -8.16 25.27
CA LYS A 60 -6.59 -8.31 24.90
C LYS A 60 -6.89 -7.51 23.63
N SER A 61 -7.92 -7.91 22.88
CA SER A 61 -8.31 -7.23 21.64
C SER A 61 -8.64 -5.73 21.82
N SER A 62 -8.97 -5.30 23.04
CA SER A 62 -9.24 -3.89 23.39
C SER A 62 -7.99 -3.05 23.66
N ASP A 63 -6.83 -3.68 23.88
CA ASP A 63 -5.64 -3.00 24.33
C ASP A 63 -4.94 -2.32 23.15
N ALA A 64 -4.49 -1.08 23.35
CA ALA A 64 -3.71 -0.36 22.35
C ALA A 64 -2.29 -0.93 22.25
N ASP A 65 -1.75 -0.99 21.03
CA ASP A 65 -0.38 -1.44 20.82
C ASP A 65 0.65 -0.53 21.49
N LEU A 66 1.65 -1.15 22.12
CA LEU A 66 2.85 -0.45 22.59
C LEU A 66 3.59 0.22 21.41
N PRO A 67 4.29 1.35 21.63
CA PRO A 67 5.10 1.98 20.59
C PRO A 67 6.07 1.01 19.89
N GLU A 68 6.66 0.09 20.66
CA GLU A 68 7.60 -0.91 20.16
C GLU A 68 6.91 -1.97 19.28
N VAL A 69 5.68 -2.37 19.62
CA VAL A 69 4.87 -3.27 18.78
C VAL A 69 4.55 -2.59 17.45
N ARG A 70 4.11 -1.33 17.48
CA ARG A 70 3.81 -0.56 16.25
C ARG A 70 5.06 -0.38 15.38
N SER A 71 6.23 -0.18 16.00
CA SER A 71 7.50 -0.11 15.29
C SER A 71 7.80 -1.41 14.54
N ILE A 72 7.69 -2.57 15.21
CA ILE A 72 7.88 -3.88 14.58
C ILE A 72 6.89 -4.08 13.42
N LYS A 73 5.60 -3.80 13.64
CA LYS A 73 4.56 -3.89 12.60
C LYS A 73 4.86 -3.01 11.39
N GLY A 74 5.31 -1.78 11.62
CA GLY A 74 5.74 -0.87 10.56
C GLY A 74 6.93 -1.42 9.77
N LEU A 75 7.92 -1.99 10.45
CA LEU A 75 9.09 -2.61 9.80
C LEU A 75 8.72 -3.84 8.97
N ILE A 76 7.80 -4.67 9.44
CA ILE A 76 7.24 -5.80 8.66
C ILE A 76 6.65 -5.29 7.34
N ARG A 77 5.75 -4.30 7.42
CA ARG A 77 5.12 -3.68 6.24
C ARG A 77 6.14 -3.08 5.27
N ARG A 78 7.20 -2.45 5.77
CA ARG A 78 8.28 -1.91 4.92
C ARG A 78 9.10 -3.02 4.25
N GLY A 79 9.38 -4.11 4.96
CA GLY A 79 10.05 -5.27 4.39
C GLY A 79 9.26 -5.88 3.24
N GLU A 80 7.97 -6.10 3.47
CA GLU A 80 7.02 -6.58 2.45
C GLU A 80 6.90 -5.63 1.25
N ALA A 81 6.78 -4.33 1.52
CA ALA A 81 6.74 -3.28 0.49
C ALA A 81 7.99 -3.32 -0.41
N ARG A 82 9.19 -3.41 0.19
CA ARG A 82 10.43 -3.55 -0.58
C ARG A 82 10.45 -4.83 -1.39
N ALA A 83 10.04 -5.96 -0.80
CA ALA A 83 10.00 -7.23 -1.50
C ALA A 83 9.06 -7.19 -2.71
N GLY A 84 7.86 -6.61 -2.56
CA GLY A 84 6.90 -6.44 -3.65
C GLY A 84 7.42 -5.53 -4.76
N ALA A 85 7.99 -4.38 -4.42
CA ALA A 85 8.54 -3.43 -5.39
C ALA A 85 9.78 -3.98 -6.13
N ARG A 86 10.70 -4.65 -5.43
CA ARG A 86 11.84 -5.32 -6.08
C ARG A 86 11.38 -6.44 -7.01
N PHE A 87 10.35 -7.20 -6.63
CA PHE A 87 9.78 -8.23 -7.47
C PHE A 87 9.15 -7.66 -8.76
N THR A 88 8.63 -6.43 -8.73
CA THR A 88 8.15 -5.73 -9.93
C THR A 88 9.27 -5.01 -10.70
N GLY A 89 10.52 -5.12 -10.24
CA GLY A 89 11.72 -4.63 -10.91
C GLY A 89 12.18 -3.24 -10.50
N LEU A 90 11.70 -2.70 -9.36
CA LEU A 90 12.15 -1.41 -8.85
C LEU A 90 13.44 -1.55 -8.03
N ASP A 91 14.33 -0.57 -8.20
CA ASP A 91 15.48 -0.37 -7.34
C ASP A 91 15.11 0.35 -6.03
N ASP A 92 15.92 0.17 -4.99
CA ASP A 92 15.62 0.69 -3.64
C ASP A 92 15.49 2.21 -3.57
N ASN A 93 16.24 2.95 -4.40
CA ASN A 93 16.15 4.41 -4.49
C ASN A 93 14.84 4.90 -5.14
N HIS A 94 14.02 4.00 -5.69
CA HIS A 94 12.72 4.30 -6.26
C HIS A 94 11.55 3.91 -5.33
N ILE A 95 11.86 3.36 -4.16
CA ILE A 95 10.89 2.93 -3.16
C ILE A 95 10.87 3.95 -2.02
N HIS A 96 9.82 4.76 -1.98
CA HIS A 96 9.70 5.87 -1.03
C HIS A 96 8.74 5.51 0.08
N PHE A 97 9.12 5.82 1.32
CA PHE A 97 8.25 5.72 2.49
C PHE A 97 8.06 7.11 3.06
N LEU A 98 6.83 7.63 2.99
CA LEU A 98 6.54 9.03 3.33
C LEU A 98 6.21 9.22 4.80
N ASP A 99 5.75 8.16 5.47
CA ASP A 99 5.41 8.17 6.90
C ASP A 99 4.56 9.37 7.30
N MET A 100 3.50 9.62 6.52
CA MET A 100 2.71 10.84 6.62
C MET A 100 2.20 11.04 8.07
N PRO A 101 2.49 12.20 8.71
CA PRO A 101 2.18 12.49 10.11
C PRO A 101 0.75 12.20 10.57
N PHE A 102 -0.25 12.30 9.68
CA PHE A 102 -1.64 12.05 10.03
C PHE A 102 -1.89 10.62 10.54
N TYR A 103 -1.07 9.66 10.07
CA TYR A 103 -1.19 8.23 10.35
C TYR A 103 -0.41 7.81 11.59
N GLU A 104 0.67 8.52 11.92
CA GLU A 104 1.60 8.18 13.02
C GLU A 104 1.08 8.61 14.41
N THR A 105 -0.23 8.45 14.64
CA THR A 105 -0.84 8.64 15.97
C THR A 105 -0.78 7.36 16.80
N GLY A 106 -0.70 6.22 16.11
CA GLY A 106 -0.81 4.86 16.61
C GLY A 106 -2.01 4.63 17.55
N ARG A 107 -3.08 5.37 17.30
CA ARG A 107 -4.46 5.08 17.74
C ARG A 107 -5.27 4.78 16.49
N THR A 108 -6.38 4.06 16.64
CA THR A 108 -7.32 3.80 15.52
C THR A 108 -7.83 5.11 14.90
N ARG A 109 -7.96 6.18 15.71
CA ARG A 109 -8.28 7.52 15.24
C ARG A 109 -7.03 8.27 14.80
N LYS A 110 -6.97 8.57 13.50
CA LYS A 110 -5.92 9.34 12.83
C LYS A 110 -6.10 10.84 13.09
N LYS A 111 -5.03 11.62 12.91
CA LYS A 111 -5.12 13.09 12.88
C LYS A 111 -5.82 13.53 11.59
N PRO A 112 -6.41 14.74 11.55
CA PRO A 112 -6.78 15.34 10.27
C PRO A 112 -5.54 15.52 9.39
N LEU A 113 -5.74 15.50 8.08
CA LEU A 113 -4.71 15.83 7.11
C LEU A 113 -4.15 17.24 7.41
N GLY A 114 -2.83 17.37 7.49
CA GLY A 114 -2.15 18.64 7.69
C GLY A 114 -1.27 19.06 6.51
N GLU A 115 -0.75 20.28 6.57
CA GLU A 115 0.18 20.81 5.55
C GLU A 115 1.45 19.98 5.43
N ALA A 116 1.98 19.45 6.54
CA ALA A 116 3.16 18.59 6.54
C ALA A 116 2.93 17.30 5.73
N ASP A 117 1.73 16.73 5.76
CA ASP A 117 1.39 15.53 4.96
C ASP A 117 1.39 15.86 3.46
N ILE A 118 0.80 17.01 3.09
CA ILE A 118 0.75 17.50 1.71
C ILE A 118 2.16 17.81 1.20
N GLN A 119 2.96 18.48 2.02
CA GLN A 119 4.31 18.89 1.65
C GLN A 119 5.21 17.69 1.34
N VAL A 120 5.15 16.62 2.13
CA VAL A 120 5.95 15.41 1.87
C VAL A 120 5.60 14.77 0.52
N VAL A 121 4.33 14.79 0.12
CA VAL A 121 3.90 14.31 -1.21
C VAL A 121 4.38 15.27 -2.32
N ALA A 122 4.21 16.57 -2.12
CA ALA A 122 4.64 17.60 -3.06
C ALA A 122 6.15 17.60 -3.29
N ASP A 123 6.95 17.41 -2.24
CA ASP A 123 8.41 17.35 -2.32
C ASP A 123 8.87 16.15 -3.16
N LEU A 124 8.25 14.97 -2.97
CA LEU A 124 8.55 13.81 -3.80
C LEU A 124 8.14 14.05 -5.25
N MET A 125 6.94 14.60 -5.48
CA MET A 125 6.46 14.95 -6.82
C MET A 125 7.39 15.96 -7.51
N GLN A 126 7.88 16.98 -6.80
CA GLN A 126 8.82 17.96 -7.34
C GLN A 126 10.20 17.38 -7.63
N LYS A 127 10.64 16.39 -6.83
CA LYS A 127 11.90 15.67 -7.06
C LYS A 127 11.83 14.79 -8.31
N VAL A 128 10.73 14.07 -8.50
CA VAL A 128 10.55 13.10 -9.60
C VAL A 128 10.05 13.77 -10.89
N LYS A 129 9.21 14.79 -10.77
CA LYS A 129 8.49 15.46 -11.86
C LYS A 129 7.77 14.46 -12.78
N PRO A 130 6.89 13.61 -12.23
CA PRO A 130 6.29 12.51 -13.00
C PRO A 130 5.37 13.02 -14.12
N HIS A 131 5.31 12.29 -15.23
CA HIS A 131 4.28 12.50 -16.25
C HIS A 131 2.92 11.91 -15.85
N GLN A 132 2.93 10.87 -15.01
CA GLN A 132 1.72 10.18 -14.55
C GLN A 132 1.84 9.80 -13.09
N VAL A 133 0.79 10.06 -12.32
CA VAL A 133 0.62 9.59 -10.94
C VAL A 133 -0.56 8.64 -10.92
N TYR A 134 -0.37 7.46 -10.31
CA TYR A 134 -1.44 6.48 -10.10
C TYR A 134 -1.80 6.46 -8.62
N ALA A 135 -3.09 6.63 -8.31
CA ALA A 135 -3.57 6.69 -6.93
C ALA A 135 -4.85 5.85 -6.75
N ALA A 136 -5.07 5.38 -5.53
CA ALA A 136 -6.31 4.69 -5.19
C ALA A 136 -7.46 5.70 -5.14
N GLY A 137 -8.36 5.64 -6.12
CA GLY A 137 -9.63 6.38 -6.15
C GLY A 137 -10.74 5.70 -5.34
N ASP A 138 -10.40 4.70 -4.53
CA ASP A 138 -11.36 3.91 -3.79
C ASP A 138 -11.84 4.61 -2.52
N LEU A 139 -12.87 5.46 -2.68
CA LEU A 139 -13.52 6.18 -1.58
C LEU A 139 -14.40 5.29 -0.69
N ALA A 140 -14.58 4.01 -1.03
CA ALA A 140 -15.34 3.05 -0.23
C ALA A 140 -14.48 2.34 0.85
N ASP A 141 -13.24 2.81 1.08
CA ASP A 141 -12.37 2.31 2.15
C ASP A 141 -13.06 2.46 3.53
N PRO A 142 -13.37 1.36 4.24
CA PRO A 142 -14.02 1.42 5.55
C PRO A 142 -13.18 2.14 6.61
N HIS A 143 -11.87 2.30 6.39
CA HIS A 143 -10.96 2.97 7.31
C HIS A 143 -10.68 4.45 6.98
N GLY A 144 -11.19 4.93 5.84
CA GLY A 144 -11.02 6.30 5.35
C GLY A 144 -9.57 6.70 5.04
N THR A 145 -8.62 5.77 5.09
CA THR A 145 -7.19 6.06 4.82
C THR A 145 -6.99 6.43 3.37
N HIS A 146 -7.61 5.70 2.45
CA HIS A 146 -7.48 5.96 1.02
C HIS A 146 -7.95 7.38 0.66
N ARG A 147 -9.06 7.84 1.26
CA ARG A 147 -9.56 9.20 1.07
C ARG A 147 -8.55 10.24 1.56
N VAL A 148 -8.04 10.11 2.78
CA VAL A 148 -7.05 11.07 3.32
C VAL A 148 -5.75 11.08 2.50
N CYS A 149 -5.29 9.91 2.07
CA CYS A 149 -4.13 9.77 1.19
C CYS A 149 -4.37 10.42 -0.18
N LEU A 150 -5.55 10.28 -0.76
CA LEU A 150 -5.91 10.91 -2.02
C LEU A 150 -6.04 12.43 -1.88
N ASP A 151 -6.63 12.91 -0.78
CA ASP A 151 -6.71 14.33 -0.45
C ASP A 151 -5.31 14.96 -0.31
N ALA A 152 -4.33 14.22 0.24
CA ALA A 152 -2.93 14.65 0.27
C ALA A 152 -2.33 14.83 -1.14
N ILE A 153 -2.66 13.93 -2.06
CA ILE A 153 -2.22 14.02 -3.47
C ILE A 153 -2.88 15.22 -4.15
N PHE A 154 -4.19 15.44 -3.97
CA PHE A 154 -4.86 16.63 -4.50
C PHE A 154 -4.25 17.92 -3.93
N GLY A 155 -3.96 17.94 -2.63
CA GLY A 155 -3.23 19.03 -1.97
C GLY A 155 -1.88 19.29 -2.62
N ALA A 156 -1.13 18.24 -2.97
CA ALA A 156 0.18 18.36 -3.61
C ALA A 156 0.07 18.93 -5.05
N TYR A 157 -0.91 18.50 -5.84
CA TYR A 157 -1.19 19.09 -7.15
C TYR A 157 -1.50 20.59 -7.04
N LYS A 158 -2.31 20.99 -6.06
CA LYS A 158 -2.61 22.40 -5.79
C LYS A 158 -1.37 23.17 -5.33
N TRP A 159 -0.54 22.57 -4.48
CA TRP A 159 0.71 23.18 -4.01
C TRP A 159 1.69 23.46 -5.16
N LEU A 160 1.73 22.56 -6.14
CA LEU A 160 2.63 22.63 -7.28
C LEU A 160 1.98 23.26 -8.53
N GLU A 161 0.81 23.91 -8.41
CA GLU A 161 0.02 24.40 -9.55
C GLU A 161 0.78 25.37 -10.48
N LYS A 162 1.81 26.06 -9.94
CA LYS A 162 2.63 27.03 -10.66
C LYS A 162 3.83 26.39 -11.38
N GLU A 163 4.14 25.14 -11.09
CA GLU A 163 5.23 24.41 -11.74
C GLU A 163 4.83 24.06 -13.17
N SER A 164 5.72 24.31 -14.14
CA SER A 164 5.39 24.13 -15.56
C SER A 164 5.05 22.69 -15.93
N TRP A 165 5.73 21.72 -15.32
CA TRP A 165 5.58 20.30 -15.60
C TRP A 165 4.26 19.70 -15.08
N ILE A 166 3.61 20.34 -14.10
CA ILE A 166 2.37 19.83 -13.51
C ILE A 166 1.21 19.80 -14.51
N LYS A 167 1.22 20.71 -15.49
CA LYS A 167 0.18 20.76 -16.54
C LYS A 167 0.12 19.49 -17.38
N ASP A 168 1.26 18.81 -17.51
CA ASP A 168 1.41 17.57 -18.26
C ASP A 168 1.48 16.33 -17.34
N CYS A 169 1.30 16.51 -16.03
CA CYS A 169 1.25 15.44 -15.04
C CYS A 169 -0.18 14.95 -14.86
N TRP A 170 -0.50 13.74 -15.35
CA TRP A 170 -1.85 13.18 -15.23
C TRP A 170 -2.01 12.35 -13.95
N LEU A 171 -3.12 12.56 -13.24
CA LEU A 171 -3.53 11.70 -12.14
C LEU A 171 -4.56 10.66 -12.59
N TRP A 172 -4.17 9.39 -12.54
CA TRP A 172 -5.00 8.24 -12.86
C TRP A 172 -5.44 7.51 -11.58
N LEU A 173 -6.74 7.29 -11.46
CA LEU A 173 -7.37 6.70 -10.29
C LEU A 173 -7.76 5.24 -10.59
N TYR A 174 -7.18 4.32 -9.83
CA TYR A 174 -7.57 2.90 -9.84
C TYR A 174 -8.45 2.56 -8.62
N ARG A 175 -9.20 1.47 -8.68
CA ARG A 175 -9.99 0.98 -7.54
C ARG A 175 -9.30 -0.16 -6.78
N GLY A 176 -9.68 -0.31 -5.51
CA GLY A 176 -9.24 -1.41 -4.68
C GLY A 176 -9.87 -2.74 -5.11
N ALA A 177 -9.57 -3.81 -4.38
CA ALA A 177 -10.07 -5.15 -4.70
C ALA A 177 -11.59 -5.35 -4.43
N TRP A 178 -12.29 -4.34 -3.91
CA TRP A 178 -13.68 -4.45 -3.46
C TRP A 178 -14.70 -4.03 -4.52
N HIS A 179 -14.36 -3.03 -5.33
CA HIS A 179 -15.25 -2.45 -6.33
C HIS A 179 -14.44 -2.10 -7.58
N GLU A 180 -15.08 -2.11 -8.73
CA GLU A 180 -14.50 -1.62 -9.98
C GLU A 180 -15.31 -0.43 -10.51
N TRP A 181 -14.70 0.38 -11.37
CA TRP A 181 -15.41 1.40 -12.13
C TRP A 181 -16.50 0.81 -13.02
N ALA A 182 -17.60 1.55 -13.19
CA ALA A 182 -18.58 1.19 -14.22
C ALA A 182 -17.92 1.37 -15.61
N ILE A 183 -18.26 0.50 -16.58
CA ILE A 183 -17.59 0.47 -17.88
C ILE A 183 -17.58 1.82 -18.59
N HIS A 184 -18.68 2.58 -18.51
CA HIS A 184 -18.82 3.89 -19.15
C HIS A 184 -18.02 5.00 -18.45
N GLU A 185 -17.49 4.76 -17.25
CA GLU A 185 -16.63 5.69 -16.52
C GLU A 185 -15.15 5.46 -16.85
N ILE A 186 -14.79 4.26 -17.32
CA ILE A 186 -13.39 3.88 -17.57
C ILE A 186 -12.82 4.72 -18.72
N GLU A 187 -11.75 5.47 -18.45
CA GLU A 187 -11.07 6.32 -19.43
C GLU A 187 -9.78 5.69 -19.96
N MET A 188 -9.21 4.74 -19.23
CA MET A 188 -8.08 3.93 -19.67
C MET A 188 -8.24 2.50 -19.16
N ALA A 189 -8.14 1.53 -20.06
CA ALA A 189 -8.07 0.11 -19.73
C ALA A 189 -6.72 -0.45 -20.21
N VAL A 190 -5.95 -1.03 -19.29
CA VAL A 190 -4.64 -1.62 -19.57
C VAL A 190 -4.78 -3.15 -19.58
N PRO A 191 -4.67 -3.80 -20.74
CA PRO A 191 -4.76 -5.25 -20.83
C PRO A 191 -3.54 -5.93 -20.22
N MET A 192 -3.77 -7.11 -19.64
CA MET A 192 -2.75 -7.98 -19.06
C MET A 192 -2.79 -9.35 -19.72
N SER A 193 -1.60 -9.87 -20.03
CA SER A 193 -1.41 -11.27 -20.43
C SER A 193 -1.52 -12.22 -19.23
N PRO A 194 -1.68 -13.54 -19.44
CA PRO A 194 -1.64 -14.53 -18.37
C PRO A 194 -0.36 -14.45 -17.52
N GLN A 195 0.78 -14.13 -18.14
CA GLN A 195 2.04 -13.99 -17.40
C GLN A 195 2.05 -12.74 -16.52
N GLN A 196 1.53 -11.61 -17.01
CA GLN A 196 1.42 -10.37 -16.23
C GLN A 196 0.46 -10.53 -15.06
N LEU A 197 -0.67 -11.21 -15.26
CA LEU A 197 -1.62 -11.51 -14.18
C LEU A 197 -0.99 -12.40 -13.09
N ARG A 198 -0.28 -13.46 -13.49
CA ARG A 198 0.47 -14.30 -12.55
C ARG A 198 1.54 -13.51 -11.79
N ARG A 199 2.27 -12.61 -12.47
CA ARG A 199 3.26 -11.74 -11.83
C ARG A 199 2.60 -10.78 -10.83
N LYS A 200 1.44 -10.19 -11.16
CA LYS A 200 0.67 -9.36 -10.23
C LYS A 200 0.29 -10.15 -8.98
N ARG A 201 -0.22 -11.38 -9.14
CA ARG A 201 -0.54 -12.27 -8.00
C ARG A 201 0.70 -12.55 -7.13
N GLN A 202 1.84 -12.86 -7.74
CA GLN A 202 3.07 -13.11 -7.00
C GLN A 202 3.59 -11.87 -6.26
N ALA A 203 3.41 -10.66 -6.83
CA ALA A 203 3.72 -9.41 -6.16
C ALA A 203 2.83 -9.20 -4.92
N ILE A 204 1.53 -9.54 -5.00
CA ILE A 204 0.62 -9.52 -3.84
C ILE A 204 1.11 -10.49 -2.75
N PHE A 205 1.65 -11.65 -3.11
CA PHE A 205 2.17 -12.62 -2.15
C PHE A 205 3.38 -12.12 -1.35
N MET A 206 4.10 -11.12 -1.84
CA MET A 206 5.18 -10.46 -1.09
C MET A 206 4.67 -9.67 0.12
N HIS A 207 3.36 -9.39 0.19
CA HIS A 207 2.68 -8.72 1.30
C HIS A 207 2.04 -9.75 2.25
N GLN A 208 2.86 -10.59 2.88
CA GLN A 208 2.41 -11.78 3.61
C GLN A 208 1.40 -11.47 4.73
N SER A 209 1.64 -10.43 5.53
CA SER A 209 0.75 -10.04 6.63
C SER A 209 -0.60 -9.48 6.16
N GLN A 210 -0.81 -9.33 4.85
CA GLN A 210 -1.94 -8.60 4.24
C GLN A 210 -2.74 -9.42 3.24
N LYS A 211 -2.11 -10.42 2.61
CA LYS A 211 -2.65 -11.14 1.44
C LYS A 211 -3.81 -12.08 1.76
N ASP A 212 -3.87 -12.60 2.99
CA ASP A 212 -4.84 -13.62 3.41
C ASP A 212 -6.12 -12.96 3.91
N ARG A 213 -6.42 -13.07 5.21
CA ARG A 213 -7.48 -12.30 5.87
C ARG A 213 -6.88 -11.01 6.43
N PRO A 214 -7.28 -9.83 5.90
CA PRO A 214 -6.88 -8.59 6.54
C PRO A 214 -7.42 -8.58 7.99
N PRO A 215 -6.80 -7.82 8.91
CA PRO A 215 -7.33 -7.65 10.28
C PRO A 215 -8.79 -7.19 10.33
N PHE A 216 -9.28 -6.60 9.24
CA PHE A 216 -10.66 -6.13 9.09
C PHE A 216 -11.26 -6.69 7.78
N PRO A 217 -11.75 -7.94 7.79
CA PRO A 217 -12.41 -8.51 6.62
C PRO A 217 -13.80 -7.89 6.45
N GLY A 218 -14.16 -7.54 5.20
CA GLY A 218 -15.53 -7.25 4.82
C GLY A 218 -16.40 -8.52 4.76
N SER A 219 -17.55 -8.45 4.09
CA SER A 219 -18.44 -9.61 3.91
C SER A 219 -17.94 -10.66 2.91
N ASP A 220 -16.91 -10.36 2.14
CA ASP A 220 -16.31 -11.28 1.16
C ASP A 220 -15.21 -12.15 1.79
N ASN A 221 -15.42 -13.47 1.76
CA ASN A 221 -14.53 -14.46 2.36
C ASN A 221 -13.30 -14.83 1.52
N ARG A 222 -13.21 -14.36 0.28
CA ARG A 222 -12.05 -14.61 -0.59
C ARG A 222 -10.77 -14.01 0.00
N GLU A 223 -9.61 -14.52 -0.41
CA GLU A 223 -8.33 -13.88 -0.11
C GLU A 223 -8.13 -12.62 -0.98
N PHE A 224 -7.27 -11.70 -0.55
CA PHE A 224 -7.09 -10.42 -1.26
C PHE A 224 -6.66 -10.62 -2.71
N TRP A 225 -5.76 -11.57 -2.96
CA TRP A 225 -5.28 -11.85 -4.32
C TRP A 225 -6.36 -12.41 -5.23
N GLN A 226 -7.30 -13.20 -4.71
CA GLN A 226 -8.42 -13.76 -5.47
C GLN A 226 -9.36 -12.65 -5.91
N ARG A 227 -9.74 -11.75 -4.98
CA ARG A 227 -10.55 -10.57 -5.31
C ARG A 227 -9.88 -9.70 -6.37
N ALA A 228 -8.58 -9.44 -6.22
CA ALA A 228 -7.83 -8.63 -7.16
C ALA A 228 -7.77 -9.28 -8.56
N GLU A 229 -7.53 -10.59 -8.63
CA GLU A 229 -7.48 -11.36 -9.87
C GLU A 229 -8.85 -11.43 -10.56
N ASP A 230 -9.89 -11.82 -9.83
CA ASP A 230 -11.27 -11.94 -10.32
C ASP A 230 -11.77 -10.60 -10.87
N ARG A 231 -11.56 -9.50 -10.13
CA ARG A 231 -11.95 -8.15 -10.60
C ARG A 231 -11.32 -7.83 -11.96
N ASN A 232 -10.02 -8.09 -12.13
CA ASN A 232 -9.38 -7.79 -13.40
C ASN A 232 -9.87 -8.70 -14.54
N ARG A 233 -10.21 -9.97 -14.25
CA ARG A 233 -10.82 -10.89 -15.23
C ARG A 233 -12.22 -10.43 -15.62
N ASP A 234 -13.03 -10.00 -14.66
CA ASP A 234 -14.39 -9.51 -14.89
C ASP A 234 -14.41 -8.26 -15.79
N THR A 235 -13.47 -7.34 -15.61
CA THR A 235 -13.29 -6.20 -16.53
C THR A 235 -13.00 -6.68 -17.95
N ALA A 236 -12.05 -7.62 -18.12
CA ALA A 236 -11.70 -8.16 -19.44
C ALA A 236 -12.86 -8.93 -20.10
N ASN A 237 -13.60 -9.71 -19.33
CA ASN A 237 -14.79 -10.44 -19.79
C ASN A 237 -15.89 -9.48 -20.24
N THR A 238 -16.09 -8.39 -19.50
CA THR A 238 -17.07 -7.36 -19.86
C THR A 238 -16.69 -6.67 -21.17
N TYR A 239 -15.41 -6.30 -21.35
CA TYR A 239 -14.91 -5.73 -22.60
C TYR A 239 -15.09 -6.70 -23.78
N ARG A 240 -14.82 -7.99 -23.56
CA ARG A 240 -15.04 -9.05 -24.56
C ARG A 240 -16.51 -9.19 -24.94
N ALA A 241 -17.42 -9.15 -23.97
CA ALA A 241 -18.86 -9.19 -24.21
C ALA A 241 -19.37 -7.99 -25.03
N LEU A 242 -18.65 -6.86 -24.99
CA LEU A 242 -18.90 -5.69 -25.84
C LEU A 242 -18.27 -5.81 -27.24
N GLY A 243 -17.61 -6.92 -27.56
CA GLY A 243 -16.99 -7.19 -28.85
C GLY A 243 -15.54 -6.73 -28.99
N LEU A 244 -14.88 -6.35 -27.89
CA LEU A 244 -13.46 -5.98 -27.90
C LEU A 244 -12.55 -7.22 -27.82
N ALA A 245 -11.27 -7.02 -28.11
CA ALA A 245 -10.27 -8.08 -28.12
C ALA A 245 -10.19 -8.82 -26.77
N GLU A 246 -9.96 -10.13 -26.85
CA GLU A 246 -9.82 -11.00 -25.69
C GLU A 246 -8.46 -10.81 -25.02
N TYR A 247 -8.49 -10.56 -23.71
CA TYR A 247 -7.35 -10.56 -22.82
C TYR A 247 -7.66 -11.37 -21.57
N GLU A 248 -6.61 -11.81 -20.86
CA GLU A 248 -6.74 -12.57 -19.61
C GLU A 248 -7.39 -11.72 -18.52
N ALA A 249 -6.97 -10.45 -18.44
CA ALA A 249 -7.35 -9.52 -17.40
C ALA A 249 -7.11 -8.08 -17.87
N MET A 250 -7.79 -7.11 -17.25
CA MET A 250 -7.62 -5.69 -17.54
C MET A 250 -7.60 -4.88 -16.23
N GLU A 251 -6.75 -3.86 -16.18
CA GLU A 251 -6.76 -2.85 -15.12
C GLU A 251 -7.41 -1.57 -15.64
N ALA A 252 -8.33 -0.99 -14.85
CA ALA A 252 -9.11 0.18 -15.25
C ALA A 252 -8.71 1.43 -14.47
N PHE A 253 -8.67 2.56 -15.18
CA PHE A 253 -8.33 3.85 -14.61
C PHE A 253 -9.29 4.94 -15.08
N VAL A 254 -9.52 5.91 -14.19
CA VAL A 254 -10.25 7.15 -14.46
C VAL A 254 -9.31 8.33 -14.20
N ARG A 255 -9.31 9.33 -15.08
CA ARG A 255 -8.47 10.51 -14.93
C ARG A 255 -9.15 11.52 -14.02
N TRP A 256 -8.43 12.01 -13.02
CA TRP A 256 -8.87 13.17 -12.24
C TRP A 256 -8.86 14.43 -13.12
N LYS A 257 -9.94 15.21 -13.06
CA LYS A 257 -10.16 16.37 -13.94
C LYS A 257 -9.89 17.73 -13.32
N GLY A 258 -9.51 17.78 -12.03
CA GLY A 258 -9.44 19.04 -11.27
C GLY A 258 -10.74 19.32 -10.57
#